data_AF-A0A4S2HG01-F1
#
_entry.id   AF-A0A4S2HG01-F1
#
_cell.length_a   1.000
_cell.length_b   1.000
_cell.length_c   1.000
_cell.angle_alpha   90.00
_cell.angle_beta   90.00
_cell.angle_gamma   90.00
#
_symmetry.space_group_name_H-M   'P 1'
#
loop_
_entity.id
_entity.type
_entity.pdbx_description
1 polymer ?
#
loop_
_entity_poly.entity_id
_entity_poly.type
_entity_poly.pdbx_seq_one_letter_code
_entity_poly.pdbx_strand_id
1 'polypeptide(L)'
;MISEKLYALAFEYKKTKLWKIIWDSELFAVKLSDGRIGYISIMGCLGEHCALGLYVGEEALNSLWSLMNAHEFYMSPFEFQERVVNQNCLQCAFEGKDDLSEEEREEAKAYARAHGLRISGKNAYPHFIKYEPGFYPWTLSGEKEQEDLCEALEAAIKMAQLLEGKMPSELGLKRIDAGVQEIPMLERQNGEYVLKRTKLPEAKPVSWPKPLSCNEIGVAALKKIKKADTWECEIIQYTEPVRNHPEETPYFPMVFMAVNSDKDYILPVDPVGSYRQNPEELLNNFIDALLREKLCPKKMKVRDERTRDFVEIFCSKLKIPVSIEEELPVLDKVEEEFFRRFSMSEEEQVGEMLDFLSVLMEEEGIDLDDFPPELTGELEKILQLGLLPEEVAGKMEELLHSGKKQGGLKKSDFKMVERKSNLSYVLSVSVYAGCYRHIQISGNSTLQELHNAIQDAFQFDDDHAYGFFMDNKRWSDWDCYYSPGADDGYRSAGKCTLDQAGLCKGKKFLYLFDFGDEWTFQCKVLKVVEEDTPVPMILKSKGKSPEQYPNWEEDWEDE
;
A
#
# COMPACT_ATOMS: atom_id res chain seq x y z
N MET A 1 -3.43 29.61 -12.17
CA MET A 1 -4.83 30.05 -11.98
C MET A 1 -5.76 29.23 -12.85
N ILE A 2 -6.78 28.66 -12.22
CA ILE A 2 -7.83 27.90 -12.89
C ILE A 2 -8.85 28.85 -13.54
N SER A 3 -9.33 28.50 -14.73
CA SER A 3 -10.28 29.31 -15.50
C SER A 3 -11.67 29.36 -14.86
N GLU A 4 -12.37 30.50 -15.02
CA GLU A 4 -13.75 30.64 -14.54
C GLU A 4 -14.70 29.61 -15.17
N LYS A 5 -14.44 29.24 -16.43
CA LYS A 5 -15.22 28.20 -17.14
C LYS A 5 -15.10 26.86 -16.43
N LEU A 6 -13.89 26.46 -16.02
CA LEU A 6 -13.66 25.18 -15.37
C LEU A 6 -14.35 25.13 -13.99
N TYR A 7 -14.27 26.20 -13.20
CA TYR A 7 -15.04 26.31 -11.95
C TYR A 7 -16.55 26.23 -12.19
N ALA A 8 -17.07 26.94 -13.19
CA ALA A 8 -18.50 26.92 -13.52
C ALA A 8 -18.99 25.50 -13.79
N LEU A 9 -18.29 24.79 -14.67
CA LEU A 9 -18.61 23.40 -15.04
C LEU A 9 -18.46 22.44 -13.86
N ALA A 10 -17.44 22.60 -13.02
CA ALA A 10 -17.27 21.77 -11.83
C ALA A 10 -18.47 21.91 -10.87
N PHE A 11 -18.92 23.14 -10.59
CA PHE A 11 -20.09 23.36 -9.74
C PHE A 11 -21.40 22.88 -10.37
N GLU A 12 -21.55 22.94 -11.70
CA GLU A 12 -22.70 22.36 -12.39
C GLU A 12 -22.69 20.83 -12.37
N TYR A 13 -21.55 20.22 -12.71
CA TYR A 13 -21.35 18.78 -12.63
C TYR A 13 -21.66 18.26 -11.22
N LYS A 14 -21.22 18.96 -10.18
CA LYS A 14 -21.50 18.59 -8.79
C LYS A 14 -23.00 18.41 -8.49
N LYS A 15 -23.86 19.23 -9.10
CA LYS A 15 -25.32 19.17 -8.88
C LYS A 15 -25.92 17.88 -9.43
N THR A 16 -25.31 17.30 -10.46
CA THR A 16 -25.78 16.06 -11.08
C THR A 16 -25.68 14.85 -10.15
N LYS A 17 -24.69 14.84 -9.24
CA LYS A 17 -24.36 13.69 -8.39
C LYS A 17 -24.21 12.40 -9.21
N LEU A 18 -23.64 12.48 -10.41
CA LEU A 18 -23.52 11.36 -11.35
C LEU A 18 -22.82 10.14 -10.72
N TRP A 19 -21.90 10.36 -9.78
CA TRP A 19 -21.23 9.33 -8.99
C TRP A 19 -22.18 8.46 -8.15
N LYS A 20 -23.42 8.89 -7.90
CA LYS A 20 -24.44 8.05 -7.24
C LYS A 20 -25.17 7.11 -8.19
N ILE A 21 -24.92 7.23 -9.49
CA ILE A 21 -25.65 6.54 -10.56
C ILE A 21 -24.71 5.61 -11.33
N ILE A 22 -23.49 6.07 -11.62
CA ILE A 22 -22.47 5.35 -12.38
C ILE A 22 -21.36 4.89 -11.43
N TRP A 23 -20.89 3.66 -11.60
CA TRP A 23 -19.73 3.12 -10.90
C TRP A 23 -18.42 3.45 -11.64
N ASP A 24 -17.31 3.50 -10.92
CA ASP A 24 -15.96 3.69 -11.45
C ASP A 24 -15.55 2.61 -12.48
N SER A 25 -16.16 1.44 -12.39
CA SER A 25 -16.03 0.35 -13.37
C SER A 25 -16.92 0.48 -14.62
N GLU A 26 -17.73 1.54 -14.73
CA GLU A 26 -18.65 1.79 -15.86
C GLU A 26 -18.21 3.03 -16.65
N LEU A 27 -17.34 2.84 -17.64
CA LEU A 27 -16.77 3.97 -18.40
C LEU A 27 -17.65 4.42 -19.57
N PHE A 28 -17.49 5.69 -19.93
CA PHE A 28 -17.92 6.23 -21.22
C PHE A 28 -16.83 7.12 -21.81
N ALA A 29 -16.89 7.36 -23.11
CA ALA A 29 -15.92 8.17 -23.82
C ALA A 29 -16.49 9.55 -24.20
N VAL A 30 -15.58 10.49 -24.47
CA VAL A 30 -15.86 11.78 -25.10
C VAL A 30 -14.88 11.97 -26.25
N LYS A 31 -15.38 12.43 -27.40
CA LYS A 31 -14.50 12.89 -28.49
C LYS A 31 -14.23 14.37 -28.30
N LEU A 32 -12.98 14.69 -27.96
CA LEU A 32 -12.51 16.05 -27.71
C LEU A 32 -12.48 16.86 -29.01
N SER A 33 -12.49 18.18 -28.87
CA SER A 33 -12.50 19.14 -29.98
C SER A 33 -11.34 19.00 -30.97
N ASP A 34 -10.19 18.51 -30.50
CA ASP A 34 -9.01 18.23 -31.34
C ASP A 34 -9.02 16.83 -31.99
N GLY A 35 -10.08 16.05 -31.76
CA GLY A 35 -10.27 14.72 -32.33
C GLY A 35 -9.72 13.57 -31.49
N ARG A 36 -8.99 13.84 -30.39
CA ARG A 36 -8.60 12.80 -29.43
C ARG A 36 -9.83 12.23 -28.72
N ILE A 37 -9.71 10.99 -28.24
CA ILE A 37 -10.73 10.34 -27.42
C ILE A 37 -10.29 10.38 -25.97
N GLY A 38 -11.14 10.92 -25.11
CA GLY A 38 -11.03 10.83 -23.66
C GLY A 38 -11.95 9.75 -23.12
N TYR A 39 -11.47 8.96 -22.16
CA TYR A 39 -12.25 7.98 -21.43
C TYR A 39 -12.54 8.53 -20.03
N ILE A 40 -13.79 8.50 -19.62
CA ILE A 40 -14.26 9.11 -18.38
C ILE A 40 -14.62 8.00 -17.39
N SER A 41 -14.00 8.06 -16.21
CA SER A 41 -14.38 7.29 -15.02
C SER A 41 -15.03 8.21 -13.99
N ILE A 42 -16.15 7.77 -13.43
CA ILE A 42 -16.87 8.50 -12.39
C ILE A 42 -16.69 7.76 -11.07
N MET A 43 -16.01 8.40 -10.11
CA MET A 43 -15.62 7.80 -8.84
C MET A 43 -16.50 8.30 -7.68
N GLY A 44 -16.63 7.45 -6.66
CA GLY A 44 -17.24 7.80 -5.39
C GLY A 44 -18.70 7.38 -5.21
N CYS A 45 -19.10 6.23 -5.77
CA CYS A 45 -20.42 5.63 -5.56
C CYS A 45 -20.74 5.38 -4.07
N LEU A 46 -19.72 5.02 -3.28
CA LEU A 46 -19.83 4.83 -1.84
C LEU A 46 -19.70 6.13 -1.02
N GLY A 47 -19.58 7.28 -1.68
CA GLY A 47 -19.44 8.59 -1.04
C GLY A 47 -18.01 8.95 -0.60
N GLU A 48 -17.07 8.04 -0.80
CA GLU A 48 -15.63 8.25 -0.64
C GLU A 48 -15.05 8.74 -1.97
N HIS A 49 -14.19 9.77 -1.96
CA HIS A 49 -13.54 10.35 -3.14
C HIS A 49 -14.48 10.59 -4.35
N CYS A 50 -15.35 11.61 -4.23
CA CYS A 50 -16.27 11.99 -5.30
C CYS A 50 -15.52 12.71 -6.43
N ALA A 51 -15.29 12.04 -7.57
CA ALA A 51 -14.47 12.61 -8.63
C ALA A 51 -14.90 12.19 -10.05
N LEU A 52 -14.44 12.97 -11.02
CA LEU A 52 -14.43 12.63 -12.44
C LEU A 52 -12.98 12.55 -12.90
N GLY A 53 -12.56 11.40 -13.42
CA GLY A 53 -11.25 11.20 -14.04
C GLY A 53 -11.35 11.12 -15.57
N LEU A 54 -10.51 11.87 -16.26
CA LEU A 54 -10.39 11.91 -17.73
C LEU A 54 -9.05 11.32 -18.16
N TYR A 55 -9.10 10.20 -18.89
CA TYR A 55 -7.95 9.50 -19.43
C TYR A 55 -7.88 9.73 -20.94
N VAL A 56 -6.98 10.58 -21.42
CA VAL A 56 -6.92 10.97 -22.85
C VAL A 56 -6.02 10.02 -23.65
N GLY A 57 -6.62 9.28 -24.58
CA GLY A 57 -5.92 8.32 -25.43
C GLY A 57 -5.71 6.94 -24.81
N GLU A 58 -5.14 6.02 -25.60
CA GLU A 58 -4.97 4.62 -25.18
C GLU A 58 -3.93 4.43 -24.06
N GLU A 59 -2.88 5.25 -24.04
CA GLU A 59 -1.84 5.18 -22.99
C GLU A 59 -2.41 5.57 -21.64
N ALA A 60 -3.19 6.66 -21.58
CA ALA A 60 -3.90 7.08 -20.39
C ALA A 60 -4.91 6.00 -19.94
N LEU A 61 -5.71 5.46 -20.87
CA LEU A 61 -6.64 4.36 -20.56
C LEU A 61 -5.92 3.13 -20.00
N ASN A 62 -4.72 2.82 -20.48
CA ASN A 62 -3.92 1.72 -19.96
C ASN A 62 -3.50 1.93 -18.50
N SER A 63 -3.27 3.17 -18.08
CA SER A 63 -3.01 3.50 -16.66
C SER A 63 -4.24 3.23 -15.78
N LEU A 64 -5.46 3.48 -16.29
CA LEU A 64 -6.68 3.12 -15.60
C LEU A 64 -6.83 1.60 -15.47
N TRP A 65 -6.52 0.83 -16.52
CA TRP A 65 -6.49 -0.64 -16.42
C TRP A 65 -5.47 -1.13 -15.40
N SER A 66 -4.29 -0.52 -15.37
CA SER A 66 -3.25 -0.84 -14.39
C SER A 66 -3.76 -0.63 -12.96
N LEU A 67 -4.45 0.49 -12.72
CA LEU A 67 -5.06 0.83 -11.43
C LEU A 67 -6.23 -0.08 -11.06
N MET A 68 -7.15 -0.36 -11.99
CA MET A 68 -8.32 -1.21 -11.73
C MET A 68 -7.94 -2.66 -11.43
N ASN A 69 -6.81 -3.13 -11.97
CA ASN A 69 -6.24 -4.44 -11.68
C ASN A 69 -5.20 -4.39 -10.54
N ALA A 70 -4.96 -3.23 -9.92
CA ALA A 70 -4.08 -3.12 -8.77
C ALA A 70 -4.79 -3.72 -7.55
N HIS A 71 -4.19 -4.75 -6.98
CA HIS A 71 -4.74 -5.45 -5.82
C HIS A 71 -3.66 -5.51 -4.76
N GLU A 72 -3.80 -4.69 -3.73
CA GLU A 72 -2.88 -4.59 -2.58
C GLU A 72 -2.59 -5.96 -1.93
N PHE A 73 -3.51 -6.93 -2.10
CA PHE A 73 -3.39 -8.28 -1.53
C PHE A 73 -2.57 -9.27 -2.36
N TYR A 74 -2.36 -9.02 -3.66
CA TYR A 74 -1.64 -9.92 -4.57
C TYR A 74 -0.32 -9.32 -5.07
N MET A 75 0.02 -8.13 -4.57
CA MET A 75 1.13 -7.33 -5.04
C MET A 75 2.03 -6.99 -3.85
N SER A 76 3.32 -6.82 -4.10
CA SER A 76 4.17 -6.20 -3.08
C SER A 76 3.68 -4.76 -2.83
N PRO A 77 3.94 -4.20 -1.64
CA PRO A 77 3.58 -2.80 -1.36
C PRO A 77 4.12 -1.82 -2.40
N PHE A 78 5.32 -2.08 -2.92
CA PHE A 78 5.94 -1.29 -3.99
C PHE A 78 5.23 -1.46 -5.34
N GLU A 79 4.86 -2.68 -5.72
CA GLU A 79 4.12 -2.89 -6.97
C GLU A 79 2.75 -2.20 -6.91
N PHE A 80 2.03 -2.33 -5.80
CA PHE A 80 0.75 -1.65 -5.61
C PHE A 80 0.91 -0.13 -5.72
N GLN A 81 1.86 0.44 -4.97
CA GLN A 81 2.13 1.86 -5.02
C GLN A 81 2.56 2.33 -6.41
N GLU A 82 3.43 1.59 -7.09
CA GLU A 82 3.85 1.90 -8.46
C GLU A 82 2.63 2.04 -9.38
N ARG A 83 1.64 1.15 -9.28
CA ARG A 83 0.40 1.26 -10.07
C ARG A 83 -0.43 2.49 -9.72
N VAL A 84 -0.45 2.90 -8.45
CA VAL A 84 -1.18 4.09 -7.97
C VAL A 84 -0.51 5.38 -8.46
N VAL A 85 0.82 5.48 -8.39
CA VAL A 85 1.55 6.71 -8.78
C VAL A 85 1.78 6.82 -10.29
N ASN A 86 1.60 5.73 -11.05
CA ASN A 86 1.68 5.74 -12.52
C ASN A 86 0.35 6.02 -13.24
N GLN A 87 -0.60 6.66 -12.55
CA GLN A 87 -1.82 7.16 -13.19
C GLN A 87 -1.51 8.26 -14.21
N ASN A 88 -2.26 8.29 -15.31
CA ASN A 88 -2.17 9.30 -16.35
C ASN A 88 -3.56 9.84 -16.67
N CYS A 89 -3.99 10.86 -15.92
CA CYS A 89 -5.33 11.44 -16.08
C CYS A 89 -5.41 12.89 -15.59
N LEU A 90 -6.49 13.55 -16.01
CA LEU A 90 -6.94 14.82 -15.44
C LEU A 90 -8.16 14.57 -14.58
N GLN A 91 -8.23 15.17 -13.40
CA GLN A 91 -9.29 14.90 -12.45
C GLN A 91 -9.95 16.19 -11.96
N CYS A 92 -11.28 16.13 -11.81
CA CYS A 92 -12.05 17.05 -10.99
C CYS A 92 -12.61 16.28 -9.80
N ALA A 93 -12.00 16.46 -8.63
CA ALA A 93 -12.42 15.88 -7.36
C ALA A 93 -13.23 16.87 -6.51
N PHE A 94 -13.99 16.37 -5.55
CA PHE A 94 -14.66 17.19 -4.56
C PHE A 94 -14.21 16.85 -3.15
N GLU A 95 -13.44 17.75 -2.56
CA GLU A 95 -12.71 17.50 -1.31
C GLU A 95 -13.14 18.43 -0.17
N GLY A 96 -12.61 18.14 1.01
CA GLY A 96 -12.75 18.96 2.21
C GLY A 96 -11.86 20.19 2.15
N LYS A 97 -12.15 21.18 2.98
CA LYS A 97 -11.35 22.42 3.04
C LYS A 97 -9.89 22.18 3.49
N ASP A 98 -9.65 21.06 4.17
CA ASP A 98 -8.38 20.69 4.79
C ASP A 98 -7.50 19.87 3.83
N ASP A 99 -8.07 19.44 2.70
CA ASP A 99 -7.40 18.65 1.65
C ASP A 99 -6.93 19.51 0.47
N LEU A 100 -7.10 20.84 0.54
CA LEU A 100 -6.65 21.82 -0.46
C LEU A 100 -5.57 22.72 0.14
N SER A 101 -4.66 23.19 -0.71
CA SER A 101 -3.76 24.28 -0.33
C SER A 101 -4.54 25.56 -0.03
N GLU A 102 -3.89 26.50 0.69
CA GLU A 102 -4.51 27.79 1.00
C GLU A 102 -4.87 28.58 -0.27
N GLU A 103 -4.02 28.53 -1.29
CA GLU A 103 -4.23 29.20 -2.58
C GLU A 103 -5.46 28.64 -3.30
N GLU A 104 -5.54 27.33 -3.49
CA GLU A 104 -6.68 26.67 -4.17
C GLU A 104 -7.99 26.93 -3.44
N ARG A 105 -7.96 26.90 -2.10
CA ARG A 105 -9.12 27.19 -1.26
C ARG A 105 -9.60 28.63 -1.44
N GLU A 106 -8.69 29.60 -1.50
CA GLU A 106 -9.07 31.00 -1.69
C GLU A 106 -9.55 31.30 -3.11
N GLU A 107 -8.95 30.69 -4.14
CA GLU A 107 -9.45 30.76 -5.52
C GLU A 107 -10.91 30.25 -5.61
N ALA A 108 -11.18 29.06 -5.09
CA ALA A 108 -12.52 28.47 -5.11
C ALA A 108 -13.55 29.33 -4.34
N LYS A 109 -13.16 29.91 -3.20
CA LYS A 109 -14.01 30.85 -2.44
C LYS A 109 -14.23 32.16 -3.17
N ALA A 110 -13.22 32.69 -3.86
CA ALA A 110 -13.35 33.92 -4.64
C ALA A 110 -14.37 33.72 -5.77
N TYR A 111 -14.24 32.62 -6.51
CA TYR A 111 -15.21 32.23 -7.54
C TYR A 111 -16.63 32.11 -6.97
N ALA A 112 -16.81 31.35 -5.87
CA ALA A 112 -18.12 31.15 -5.28
C ALA A 112 -18.75 32.46 -4.77
N ARG A 113 -17.96 33.35 -4.14
CA ARG A 113 -18.45 34.68 -3.71
C ARG A 113 -18.91 35.53 -4.89
N ALA A 114 -18.14 35.57 -5.98
CA ALA A 114 -18.48 36.33 -7.17
C ALA A 114 -19.78 35.84 -7.85
N HIS A 115 -20.08 34.54 -7.73
CA HIS A 115 -21.23 33.90 -8.37
C HIS A 115 -22.40 33.59 -7.41
N GLY A 116 -22.35 34.07 -6.17
CA GLY A 116 -23.41 33.86 -5.17
C GLY A 116 -23.60 32.39 -4.75
N LEU A 117 -22.57 31.55 -4.90
CA LEU A 117 -22.58 30.15 -4.53
C LEU A 117 -22.18 29.97 -3.06
N ARG A 118 -22.81 28.99 -2.38
CA ARG A 118 -22.44 28.60 -1.01
C ARG A 118 -21.66 27.28 -1.05
N ILE A 119 -20.44 27.29 -0.52
CA ILE A 119 -19.61 26.10 -0.34
C ILE A 119 -19.74 25.63 1.11
N SER A 120 -20.26 24.42 1.32
CA SER A 120 -20.36 23.79 2.65
C SER A 120 -20.45 22.26 2.55
N GLY A 121 -19.86 21.55 3.50
CA GLY A 121 -19.88 20.07 3.57
C GLY A 121 -18.48 19.45 3.49
N LYS A 122 -18.42 18.12 3.59
CA LYS A 122 -17.16 17.34 3.54
C LYS A 122 -16.53 17.29 2.14
N ASN A 123 -17.34 17.22 1.07
CA ASN A 123 -16.88 17.16 -0.32
C ASN A 123 -17.32 18.44 -1.04
N ALA A 124 -16.87 19.58 -0.53
CA ALA A 124 -17.46 20.88 -0.84
C ALA A 124 -16.74 21.61 -1.97
N TYR A 125 -15.41 21.49 -2.03
CA TYR A 125 -14.54 22.27 -2.91
C TYR A 125 -14.17 21.46 -4.15
N PRO A 126 -14.30 22.04 -5.36
CA PRO A 126 -13.70 21.42 -6.54
C PRO A 126 -12.16 21.49 -6.42
N HIS A 127 -11.51 20.37 -6.66
CA HIS A 127 -10.05 20.24 -6.69
C HIS A 127 -9.67 19.68 -8.06
N PHE A 128 -8.73 20.33 -8.74
CA PHE A 128 -8.33 20.01 -10.11
C PHE A 128 -6.91 19.48 -10.13
N ILE A 129 -6.77 18.19 -10.47
CA ILE A 129 -5.52 17.45 -10.28
C ILE A 129 -5.09 16.87 -11.62
N LYS A 130 -3.80 16.97 -11.92
CA LYS A 130 -3.11 16.22 -12.96
C LYS A 130 -2.36 15.06 -12.32
N TYR A 131 -2.62 13.87 -12.83
CA TYR A 131 -1.80 12.70 -12.58
C TYR A 131 -0.92 12.48 -13.80
N GLU A 132 0.39 12.48 -13.56
CA GLU A 132 1.40 12.17 -14.57
C GLU A 132 2.25 10.99 -14.06
N PRO A 133 2.52 9.97 -14.88
CA PRO A 133 3.16 8.75 -14.39
C PRO A 133 4.50 8.98 -13.69
N GLY A 134 4.57 8.58 -12.43
CA GLY A 134 5.77 8.72 -11.60
C GLY A 134 5.97 10.11 -11.00
N PHE A 135 5.01 11.01 -11.16
CA PHE A 135 4.98 12.32 -10.51
C PHE A 135 3.94 12.37 -9.40
N TYR A 136 4.20 13.23 -8.41
CA TYR A 136 3.23 13.53 -7.37
C TYR A 136 2.00 14.23 -7.99
N PRO A 137 0.77 13.89 -7.57
CA PRO A 137 -0.44 14.54 -8.08
C PRO A 137 -0.36 16.06 -7.90
N TRP A 138 -0.53 16.81 -8.99
CA TRP A 138 -0.24 18.24 -9.01
C TRP A 138 -1.37 19.06 -9.60
N THR A 139 -1.33 20.38 -9.40
CA THR A 139 -2.32 21.28 -9.97
C THR A 139 -2.22 21.37 -11.50
N LEU A 140 -3.34 21.66 -12.17
CA LEU A 140 -3.35 21.88 -13.63
C LEU A 140 -2.51 23.11 -13.99
N SER A 141 -1.64 22.97 -14.99
CA SER A 141 -0.70 24.03 -15.39
C SER A 141 -0.90 24.53 -16.82
N GLY A 142 -1.50 23.72 -17.70
CA GLY A 142 -1.70 24.04 -19.10
C GLY A 142 -3.13 24.48 -19.44
N GLU A 143 -3.28 25.44 -20.37
CA GLU A 143 -4.58 25.84 -20.93
C GLU A 143 -5.30 24.64 -21.56
N LYS A 144 -4.57 23.80 -22.28
CA LYS A 144 -5.12 22.60 -22.93
C LYS A 144 -5.67 21.57 -21.93
N GLU A 145 -4.99 21.39 -20.80
CA GLU A 145 -5.44 20.47 -19.73
C GLU A 145 -6.79 20.94 -19.17
N GLN A 146 -6.94 22.25 -18.96
CA GLN A 146 -8.20 22.83 -18.50
C GLN A 146 -9.31 22.74 -19.56
N GLU A 147 -8.99 22.94 -20.84
CA GLU A 147 -9.94 22.76 -21.95
C GLU A 147 -10.46 21.32 -22.03
N ASP A 148 -9.56 20.34 -21.99
CA ASP A 148 -9.90 18.92 -22.03
C ASP A 148 -10.80 18.53 -20.85
N LEU A 149 -10.47 18.99 -19.64
CA LEU A 149 -11.28 18.73 -18.45
C LEU A 149 -12.63 19.45 -18.49
N CYS A 150 -12.71 20.65 -19.09
CA CYS A 150 -13.98 21.31 -19.36
C CYS A 150 -14.85 20.46 -20.30
N GLU A 151 -14.31 19.95 -21.40
CA GLU A 151 -15.05 19.11 -22.35
C GLU A 151 -15.57 17.83 -21.66
N ALA A 152 -14.76 17.22 -20.80
CA ALA A 152 -15.17 16.05 -20.02
C ALA A 152 -16.29 16.35 -19.01
N LEU A 153 -16.24 17.50 -18.31
CA LEU A 153 -17.31 17.94 -17.41
C LEU A 153 -18.60 18.25 -18.19
N GLU A 154 -18.52 18.92 -19.33
CA GLU A 154 -19.68 19.17 -20.22
C GLU A 154 -20.30 17.84 -20.68
N ALA A 155 -19.48 16.86 -21.06
CA ALA A 155 -19.92 15.53 -21.45
C ALA A 155 -20.57 14.77 -20.28
N ALA A 156 -19.99 14.82 -19.08
CA ALA A 156 -20.57 14.18 -17.90
C ALA A 156 -21.90 14.80 -17.48
N ILE A 157 -22.03 16.13 -17.54
CA ILE A 157 -23.31 16.82 -17.32
C ILE A 157 -24.35 16.34 -18.34
N LYS A 158 -23.97 16.21 -19.62
CA LYS A 158 -24.87 15.66 -20.64
C LYS A 158 -25.25 14.21 -20.36
N MET A 159 -24.30 13.38 -19.94
CA MET A 159 -24.56 11.98 -19.59
C MET A 159 -25.58 11.87 -18.46
N ALA A 160 -25.45 12.72 -17.42
CA ALA A 160 -26.42 12.79 -16.34
C ALA A 160 -27.84 13.12 -16.85
N GLN A 161 -27.97 14.08 -17.77
CA GLN A 161 -29.26 14.41 -18.40
C GLN A 161 -29.84 13.25 -19.21
N LEU A 162 -28.99 12.51 -19.95
CA LEU A 162 -29.44 11.37 -20.75
C LEU A 162 -29.94 10.20 -19.90
N LEU A 163 -29.44 10.09 -18.67
CA LEU A 163 -29.80 9.08 -17.66
C LEU A 163 -31.04 9.45 -16.84
N GLU A 164 -31.60 10.67 -16.99
CA GLU A 164 -32.83 11.03 -16.29
C GLU A 164 -33.96 10.04 -16.64
N GLY A 165 -34.40 9.28 -15.63
CA GLY A 165 -35.44 8.26 -15.76
C GLY A 165 -35.01 6.97 -16.46
N LYS A 166 -33.71 6.71 -16.60
CA LYS A 166 -33.16 5.49 -17.23
C LYS A 166 -32.11 4.83 -16.36
N MET A 167 -31.92 3.53 -16.53
CA MET A 167 -30.80 2.79 -15.95
C MET A 167 -29.53 2.98 -16.78
N PRO A 168 -28.32 2.98 -16.18
CA PRO A 168 -27.05 3.04 -16.89
C PRO A 168 -26.94 2.04 -18.05
N SER A 169 -27.41 0.81 -17.83
CA SER A 169 -27.41 -0.27 -18.82
C SER A 169 -28.19 0.06 -20.09
N GLU A 170 -29.22 0.91 -20.02
CA GLU A 170 -30.01 1.33 -21.18
C GLU A 170 -29.21 2.24 -22.12
N LEU A 171 -28.23 2.97 -21.60
CA LEU A 171 -27.29 3.77 -22.41
C LEU A 171 -26.03 2.98 -22.80
N GLY A 172 -25.95 1.71 -22.42
CA GLY A 172 -24.80 0.85 -22.68
C GLY A 172 -23.65 1.03 -21.68
N LEU A 173 -23.86 1.74 -20.58
CA LEU A 173 -22.94 1.73 -19.44
C LEU A 173 -23.06 0.37 -18.75
N LYS A 174 -21.94 -0.34 -18.66
CA LYS A 174 -21.85 -1.67 -18.05
C LYS A 174 -20.52 -1.77 -17.36
N ARG A 175 -20.47 -2.60 -16.31
CA ARG A 175 -19.21 -2.97 -15.67
C ARG A 175 -18.25 -3.51 -16.73
N ILE A 176 -17.05 -2.97 -16.77
CA ILE A 176 -16.03 -3.40 -17.70
C ILE A 176 -15.44 -4.72 -17.22
N ASP A 177 -15.55 -5.71 -18.09
CA ASP A 177 -14.97 -7.04 -17.98
C ASP A 177 -14.36 -7.43 -19.34
N ALA A 178 -13.77 -8.63 -19.41
CA ALA A 178 -13.13 -9.13 -20.63
C ALA A 178 -14.05 -9.24 -21.87
N GLY A 179 -15.38 -9.11 -21.71
CA GLY A 179 -16.36 -9.19 -22.79
C GLY A 179 -16.78 -7.85 -23.39
N VAL A 180 -16.45 -6.71 -22.76
CA VAL A 180 -16.88 -5.38 -23.23
C VAL A 180 -15.99 -4.87 -24.36
N GLN A 181 -16.51 -4.86 -25.58
CA GLN A 181 -15.79 -4.37 -26.78
C GLN A 181 -16.15 -2.94 -27.18
N GLU A 182 -17.29 -2.43 -26.73
CA GLU A 182 -17.77 -1.10 -27.07
C GLU A 182 -18.35 -0.42 -25.84
N ILE A 183 -18.11 0.88 -25.73
CA ILE A 183 -18.65 1.75 -24.68
C ILE A 183 -19.43 2.93 -25.30
N PRO A 184 -20.37 3.54 -24.57
CA PRO A 184 -20.99 4.79 -24.98
C PRO A 184 -19.95 5.90 -25.16
N MET A 185 -20.14 6.74 -26.16
CA MET A 185 -19.29 7.90 -26.44
C MET A 185 -20.14 9.13 -26.74
N LEU A 186 -19.81 10.27 -26.13
CA LEU A 186 -20.40 11.56 -26.46
C LEU A 186 -19.52 12.28 -27.49
N GLU A 187 -20.13 12.72 -28.59
CA GLU A 187 -19.47 13.49 -29.64
C GLU A 187 -20.29 14.76 -29.93
N ARG A 188 -19.61 15.90 -30.03
CA ARG A 188 -20.26 17.17 -30.34
C ARG A 188 -20.57 17.26 -31.83
N GLN A 189 -21.83 17.47 -32.18
CA GLN A 189 -22.32 17.70 -33.55
C GLN A 189 -23.24 18.91 -33.55
N ASN A 190 -22.97 19.89 -34.42
CA ASN A 190 -23.74 21.13 -34.52
C ASN A 190 -23.93 21.86 -33.18
N GLY A 191 -22.94 21.78 -32.29
CA GLY A 191 -22.94 22.42 -30.97
C GLY A 191 -23.51 21.58 -29.83
N GLU A 192 -24.18 20.46 -30.12
CA GLU A 192 -24.79 19.58 -29.11
C GLU A 192 -24.09 18.22 -29.02
N TYR A 193 -24.10 17.61 -27.83
CA TYR A 193 -23.58 16.27 -27.64
C TYR A 193 -24.58 15.20 -28.07
N VAL A 194 -24.11 14.29 -28.94
CA VAL A 194 -24.85 13.11 -29.42
C VAL A 194 -24.22 11.85 -28.85
N LEU A 195 -25.04 10.92 -28.37
CA LEU A 195 -24.60 9.62 -27.88
C LEU A 195 -24.35 8.66 -29.05
N LYS A 196 -23.15 8.09 -29.09
CA LYS A 196 -22.69 7.07 -30.04
C LYS A 196 -22.05 5.90 -29.27
N ARG A 197 -21.51 4.94 -30.02
CA ARG A 197 -20.63 3.88 -29.51
C ARG A 197 -19.24 4.07 -30.07
N THR A 198 -18.23 3.68 -29.29
CA THR A 198 -16.84 3.55 -29.74
C THR A 198 -16.28 2.23 -29.26
N LYS A 199 -15.28 1.72 -29.98
CA LYS A 199 -14.51 0.56 -29.53
C LYS A 199 -13.78 0.91 -28.24
N LEU A 200 -13.80 0.00 -27.26
CA LEU A 200 -12.96 0.07 -26.08
C LEU A 200 -11.61 -0.59 -26.41
N PRO A 201 -10.47 0.14 -26.34
CA PRO A 201 -9.15 -0.45 -26.52
C PRO A 201 -8.87 -1.49 -25.42
N GLU A 202 -8.28 -2.62 -25.82
CA GLU A 202 -7.81 -3.65 -24.90
C GLU A 202 -6.60 -3.16 -24.09
N ALA A 203 -6.45 -3.68 -22.88
CA ALA A 203 -5.27 -3.44 -22.07
C ALA A 203 -4.01 -3.96 -22.77
N LYS A 204 -2.95 -3.14 -22.76
CA LYS A 204 -1.65 -3.47 -23.34
C LYS A 204 -0.65 -3.75 -22.21
N PRO A 205 0.18 -4.80 -22.34
CA PRO A 205 1.29 -5.01 -21.42
C PRO A 205 2.17 -3.77 -21.36
N VAL A 206 2.61 -3.41 -20.15
CA VAL A 206 3.54 -2.30 -19.95
C VAL A 206 4.90 -2.71 -20.52
N SER A 207 5.44 -1.90 -21.43
CA SER A 207 6.79 -2.07 -21.94
C SER A 207 7.76 -1.15 -21.18
N TRP A 208 8.91 -1.70 -20.82
CA TRP A 208 9.99 -1.00 -20.13
C TRP A 208 11.23 -0.96 -21.01
N PRO A 209 11.99 0.16 -21.02
CA PRO A 209 13.24 0.19 -21.76
C PRO A 209 14.27 -0.69 -21.06
N LYS A 210 15.23 -1.17 -21.84
CA LYS A 210 16.37 -1.94 -21.36
C LYS A 210 17.67 -1.18 -21.63
N PRO A 211 18.65 -1.21 -20.73
CA PRO A 211 19.96 -0.63 -20.98
C PRO A 211 20.62 -1.26 -22.21
N LEU A 212 21.08 -0.43 -23.15
CA LEU A 212 21.80 -0.89 -24.34
C LEU A 212 23.32 -0.83 -24.16
N SER A 213 23.78 -0.14 -23.11
CA SER A 213 25.18 -0.03 -22.75
C SER A 213 25.35 0.05 -21.22
N CYS A 214 26.59 -0.06 -20.75
CA CYS A 214 26.94 0.11 -19.33
C CYS A 214 28.39 0.58 -19.20
N ASN A 215 28.81 1.02 -18.01
CA ASN A 215 30.17 1.43 -17.70
C ASN A 215 31.19 0.29 -17.93
N GLU A 216 31.81 0.26 -19.12
CA GLU A 216 32.77 -0.79 -19.53
C GLU A 216 34.01 -0.82 -18.63
N ILE A 217 34.46 0.34 -18.16
CA ILE A 217 35.61 0.46 -17.26
C ILE A 217 35.27 -0.18 -15.91
N GLY A 218 34.08 0.11 -15.39
CA GLY A 218 33.58 -0.46 -14.15
C GLY A 218 33.43 -1.98 -14.25
N VAL A 219 32.83 -2.48 -15.34
CA VAL A 219 32.75 -3.92 -15.62
C VAL A 219 34.14 -4.56 -15.70
N ALA A 220 35.11 -3.92 -16.34
CA ALA A 220 36.48 -4.44 -16.42
C ALA A 220 37.17 -4.48 -15.05
N ALA A 221 36.86 -3.54 -14.15
CA ALA A 221 37.35 -3.55 -12.77
C ALA A 221 36.68 -4.67 -11.95
N LEU A 222 35.37 -4.86 -12.07
CA LEU A 222 34.62 -5.93 -11.39
C LEU A 222 35.09 -7.34 -11.76
N LYS A 223 35.62 -7.55 -12.98
CA LYS A 223 36.25 -8.83 -13.37
C LYS A 223 37.43 -9.25 -12.50
N LYS A 224 38.06 -8.31 -11.79
CA LYS A 224 39.19 -8.56 -10.88
C LYS A 224 38.73 -8.90 -9.46
N ILE A 225 37.46 -8.63 -9.13
CA ILE A 225 36.86 -8.91 -7.83
C ILE A 225 36.32 -10.35 -7.86
N LYS A 226 36.57 -11.10 -6.78
CA LYS A 226 36.06 -12.47 -6.65
C LYS A 226 34.54 -12.42 -6.56
N LYS A 227 33.87 -13.14 -7.45
CA LYS A 227 32.41 -13.32 -7.38
C LYS A 227 32.01 -14.06 -6.12
N ALA A 228 31.04 -13.51 -5.40
CA ALA A 228 30.51 -14.08 -4.17
C ALA A 228 29.00 -13.84 -4.07
N ASP A 229 28.37 -14.69 -3.27
CA ASP A 229 27.00 -14.55 -2.78
C ASP A 229 25.89 -14.54 -3.84
N THR A 230 24.66 -14.76 -3.37
CA THR A 230 23.44 -14.61 -4.17
C THR A 230 22.76 -13.29 -3.82
N TRP A 231 22.25 -12.61 -4.84
CA TRP A 231 21.54 -11.36 -4.69
C TRP A 231 20.10 -11.50 -5.17
N GLU A 232 19.15 -11.02 -4.37
CA GLU A 232 17.73 -10.89 -4.71
C GLU A 232 17.48 -9.42 -5.05
N CYS A 233 16.87 -9.17 -6.21
CA CYS A 233 16.86 -7.85 -6.78
C CYS A 233 15.54 -7.49 -7.45
N GLU A 234 15.16 -6.22 -7.34
CA GLU A 234 14.01 -5.63 -7.99
C GLU A 234 14.25 -4.15 -8.30
N ILE A 235 13.73 -3.68 -9.43
CA ILE A 235 13.55 -2.25 -9.66
C ILE A 235 12.23 -1.85 -9.00
N ILE A 236 12.29 -0.96 -8.02
CA ILE A 236 11.11 -0.43 -7.34
C ILE A 236 10.96 1.07 -7.60
N GLN A 237 9.75 1.57 -7.49
CA GLN A 237 9.49 3.01 -7.42
C GLN A 237 9.42 3.41 -5.94
N TYR A 238 10.29 4.33 -5.55
CA TYR A 238 10.39 4.80 -4.17
C TYR A 238 9.12 5.52 -3.73
N THR A 239 8.77 5.36 -2.46
CA THR A 239 7.45 5.74 -1.96
C THR A 239 7.31 7.23 -1.68
N GLU A 240 8.42 7.91 -1.43
CA GLU A 240 8.45 9.33 -1.09
C GLU A 240 8.78 10.19 -2.31
N PRO A 241 8.01 11.26 -2.56
CA PRO A 241 8.29 12.17 -3.65
C PRO A 241 9.48 13.07 -3.30
N VAL A 242 10.36 13.28 -4.28
CA VAL A 242 11.49 14.20 -4.18
C VAL A 242 11.37 15.33 -5.19
N ARG A 243 12.00 16.46 -4.91
CA ARG A 243 12.12 17.59 -5.84
C ARG A 243 13.45 18.30 -5.63
N ASN A 244 14.03 18.81 -6.72
CA ASN A 244 15.25 19.60 -6.64
C ASN A 244 14.93 21.08 -6.35
N HIS A 245 13.86 21.59 -6.97
CA HIS A 245 13.43 22.98 -6.86
C HIS A 245 11.95 23.09 -6.47
N PRO A 246 11.53 24.11 -5.71
CA PRO A 246 10.13 24.28 -5.29
C PRO A 246 9.14 24.44 -6.45
N GLU A 247 9.60 24.94 -7.58
CA GLU A 247 8.81 25.18 -8.80
C GLU A 247 8.55 23.91 -9.63
N GLU A 248 9.32 22.85 -9.38
CA GLU A 248 9.21 21.59 -10.11
C GLU A 248 8.15 20.69 -9.47
N THR A 249 7.42 19.97 -10.31
CA THR A 249 6.53 18.91 -9.85
C THR A 249 7.36 17.82 -9.15
N PRO A 250 7.07 17.48 -7.88
CA PRO A 250 7.75 16.39 -7.20
C PRO A 250 7.56 15.07 -7.95
N TYR A 251 8.54 14.17 -7.89
CA TYR A 251 8.49 12.87 -8.55
C TYR A 251 8.94 11.74 -7.62
N PHE A 252 8.49 10.52 -7.92
CA PHE A 252 8.83 9.31 -7.18
C PHE A 252 10.03 8.64 -7.86
N PRO A 253 11.23 8.65 -7.25
CA PRO A 253 12.43 8.15 -7.89
C PRO A 253 12.40 6.63 -8.08
N MET A 254 13.14 6.13 -9.07
CA MET A 254 13.34 4.71 -9.32
C MET A 254 14.60 4.24 -8.61
N VAL A 255 14.51 3.12 -7.90
CA VAL A 255 15.59 2.50 -7.12
C VAL A 255 15.82 1.09 -7.62
N PHE A 256 17.08 0.69 -7.71
CA PHE A 256 17.44 -0.72 -7.87
C PHE A 256 17.74 -1.31 -6.49
N MET A 257 16.78 -2.02 -5.91
CA MET A 257 16.95 -2.68 -4.62
C MET A 257 17.70 -3.99 -4.85
N ALA A 258 18.90 -4.10 -4.31
CA ALA A 258 19.73 -5.29 -4.41
C ALA A 258 20.11 -5.76 -3.00
N VAL A 259 19.57 -6.91 -2.60
CA VAL A 259 19.73 -7.49 -1.27
C VAL A 259 20.58 -8.75 -1.36
N ASN A 260 21.63 -8.82 -0.54
CA ASN A 260 22.51 -9.98 -0.46
C ASN A 260 21.87 -11.04 0.44
N SER A 261 21.46 -12.17 -0.15
CA SER A 261 20.77 -13.25 0.56
C SER A 261 21.62 -13.94 1.63
N ASP A 262 22.94 -13.78 1.58
CA ASP A 262 23.88 -14.50 2.45
C ASP A 262 24.37 -13.62 3.63
N LYS A 263 24.10 -12.30 3.62
CA LYS A 263 24.79 -11.32 4.49
C LYS A 263 23.90 -10.22 5.09
N ASP A 264 22.58 -10.32 4.99
CA ASP A 264 21.63 -9.31 5.49
C ASP A 264 22.06 -7.88 5.10
N TYR A 265 22.43 -7.69 3.83
CA TYR A 265 23.03 -6.45 3.35
C TYR A 265 22.29 -5.93 2.12
N ILE A 266 21.86 -4.68 2.17
CA ILE A 266 21.26 -3.96 1.04
C ILE A 266 22.35 -3.08 0.42
N LEU A 267 22.58 -3.22 -0.88
CA LEU A 267 23.54 -2.38 -1.58
C LEU A 267 22.98 -0.97 -1.76
N PRO A 268 23.66 0.10 -1.30
CA PRO A 268 23.19 1.47 -1.48
C PRO A 268 23.43 1.92 -2.93
N VAL A 269 22.40 1.77 -3.77
CA VAL A 269 22.40 2.24 -5.16
C VAL A 269 21.72 3.60 -5.23
N ASP A 270 22.39 4.57 -5.85
CA ASP A 270 21.84 5.92 -5.98
C ASP A 270 20.59 5.90 -6.88
N PRO A 271 19.45 6.48 -6.44
CA PRO A 271 18.21 6.51 -7.21
C PRO A 271 18.33 7.36 -8.46
N VAL A 272 17.43 7.15 -9.42
CA VAL A 272 17.28 8.00 -10.61
C VAL A 272 15.87 8.57 -10.72
N GLY A 273 15.72 9.75 -11.31
CA GLY A 273 14.40 10.35 -11.47
C GLY A 273 13.51 9.66 -12.50
N SER A 274 14.09 9.09 -13.56
CA SER A 274 13.32 8.34 -14.55
C SER A 274 14.11 7.20 -15.16
N TYR A 275 13.74 5.97 -14.80
CA TYR A 275 14.23 4.76 -15.46
C TYR A 275 13.79 4.71 -16.93
N ARG A 276 12.60 5.23 -17.25
CA ARG A 276 12.04 5.19 -18.61
C ARG A 276 12.85 6.01 -19.62
N GLN A 277 13.47 7.09 -19.18
CA GLN A 277 14.21 8.00 -20.06
C GLN A 277 15.68 7.60 -20.20
N ASN A 278 16.31 7.12 -19.12
CA ASN A 278 17.74 6.84 -19.07
C ASN A 278 18.06 5.59 -18.21
N PRO A 279 17.71 4.38 -18.68
CA PRO A 279 17.91 3.16 -17.90
C PRO A 279 19.40 2.85 -17.65
N GLU A 280 20.32 3.34 -18.50
CA GLU A 280 21.76 3.21 -18.32
C GLU A 280 22.29 3.92 -17.07
N GLU A 281 21.68 5.02 -16.64
CA GLU A 281 22.11 5.76 -15.45
C GLU A 281 21.97 4.93 -14.19
N LEU A 282 20.80 4.30 -13.99
CA LEU A 282 20.56 3.42 -12.85
C LEU A 282 21.51 2.21 -12.89
N LEU A 283 21.78 1.67 -14.08
CA LEU A 283 22.71 0.55 -14.24
C LEU A 283 24.15 0.94 -13.88
N ASN A 284 24.56 2.15 -14.25
CA ASN A 284 25.88 2.68 -13.91
C ASN A 284 26.01 2.96 -12.41
N ASN A 285 24.98 3.53 -11.78
CA ASN A 285 24.92 3.73 -10.33
C ASN A 285 25.07 2.39 -9.58
N PHE A 286 24.42 1.33 -10.08
CA PHE A 286 24.59 -0.03 -9.53
C PHE A 286 26.03 -0.54 -9.67
N ILE A 287 26.65 -0.38 -10.84
CA ILE A 287 28.05 -0.79 -11.07
C ILE A 287 29.00 -0.02 -10.14
N ASP A 288 28.78 1.28 -9.98
CA ASP A 288 29.61 2.14 -9.13
C ASP A 288 29.45 1.79 -7.64
N ALA A 289 28.23 1.45 -7.20
CA ALA A 289 27.97 0.95 -5.86
C ALA A 289 28.72 -0.37 -5.59
N LEU A 290 28.68 -1.34 -6.52
CA LEU A 290 29.44 -2.59 -6.40
C LEU A 290 30.95 -2.35 -6.30
N LEU A 291 31.49 -1.41 -7.08
CA LEU A 291 32.92 -1.07 -7.05
C LEU A 291 33.32 -0.41 -5.74
N ARG A 292 32.50 0.51 -5.23
CA ARG A 292 32.70 1.20 -3.95
C ARG A 292 32.79 0.19 -2.81
N GLU A 293 31.87 -0.77 -2.77
CA GLU A 293 31.83 -1.82 -1.75
C GLU A 293 32.79 -3.00 -2.05
N LYS A 294 33.45 -3.00 -3.21
CA LYS A 294 34.33 -4.08 -3.70
C LYS A 294 33.62 -5.43 -3.74
N LEU A 295 32.35 -5.43 -4.12
CA LEU A 295 31.49 -6.60 -4.25
C LEU A 295 31.30 -6.98 -5.73
N CYS A 296 31.06 -8.26 -6.00
CA CYS A 296 30.73 -8.75 -7.34
C CYS A 296 29.82 -9.97 -7.19
N PRO A 297 28.55 -9.91 -7.65
CA PRO A 297 27.60 -11.01 -7.47
C PRO A 297 28.05 -12.32 -8.13
N LYS A 298 27.81 -13.45 -7.47
CA LYS A 298 27.98 -14.78 -8.08
C LYS A 298 26.74 -15.23 -8.84
N LYS A 299 25.55 -14.91 -8.33
CA LYS A 299 24.24 -15.17 -8.94
C LYS A 299 23.30 -14.01 -8.62
N MET A 300 22.41 -13.67 -9.54
CA MET A 300 21.30 -12.76 -9.30
C MET A 300 19.98 -13.49 -9.50
N LYS A 301 19.06 -13.34 -8.56
CA LYS A 301 17.65 -13.69 -8.69
C LYS A 301 16.88 -12.37 -8.79
N VAL A 302 15.94 -12.28 -9.73
CA VAL A 302 15.19 -11.04 -9.99
C VAL A 302 13.70 -11.31 -9.98
N ARG A 303 12.91 -10.31 -9.56
CA ARG A 303 11.45 -10.45 -9.44
C ARG A 303 10.75 -10.64 -10.78
N ASP A 304 11.10 -9.79 -11.74
CA ASP A 304 10.30 -9.58 -12.94
C ASP A 304 11.16 -9.50 -14.22
N GLU A 305 10.49 -9.50 -15.38
CA GLU A 305 11.16 -9.36 -16.67
C GLU A 305 11.86 -8.01 -16.82
N ARG A 306 11.30 -6.94 -16.25
CA ARG A 306 11.88 -5.59 -16.24
C ARG A 306 13.27 -5.60 -15.60
N THR A 307 13.39 -6.20 -14.43
CA THR A 307 14.64 -6.28 -13.66
C THR A 307 15.63 -7.24 -14.33
N ARG A 308 15.15 -8.35 -14.90
CA ARG A 308 15.99 -9.24 -15.73
C ARG A 308 16.61 -8.48 -16.90
N ASP A 309 15.80 -7.78 -17.68
CA ASP A 309 16.23 -7.07 -18.87
C ASP A 309 17.16 -5.90 -18.52
N PHE A 310 16.92 -5.25 -17.37
CA PHE A 310 17.80 -4.23 -16.81
C PHE A 310 19.22 -4.75 -16.56
N VAL A 311 19.36 -5.89 -15.87
CA VAL A 311 20.69 -6.43 -15.50
C VAL A 311 21.34 -7.26 -16.62
N GLU A 312 20.62 -7.57 -17.70
CA GLU A 312 21.04 -8.54 -18.73
C GLU A 312 22.44 -8.23 -19.29
N ILE A 313 22.67 -6.98 -19.73
CA ILE A 313 23.93 -6.58 -20.36
C ILE A 313 25.11 -6.67 -19.38
N PHE A 314 24.90 -6.26 -18.12
CA PHE A 314 25.88 -6.35 -17.05
C PHE A 314 26.23 -7.80 -16.72
N CYS A 315 25.20 -8.62 -16.48
CA CYS A 315 25.33 -10.04 -16.15
C CYS A 315 26.02 -10.81 -17.27
N SER A 316 25.66 -10.55 -18.53
CA SER A 316 26.26 -11.18 -19.70
C SER A 316 27.77 -10.89 -19.80
N LYS A 317 28.18 -9.63 -19.63
CA LYS A 317 29.59 -9.22 -19.69
C LYS A 317 30.45 -9.82 -18.58
N LEU A 318 29.88 -10.01 -17.39
CA LEU A 318 30.56 -10.62 -16.27
C LEU A 318 30.39 -12.14 -16.23
N LYS A 319 29.49 -12.74 -17.02
CA LYS A 319 29.08 -14.15 -16.93
C LYS A 319 28.47 -14.48 -15.56
N ILE A 320 27.54 -13.67 -15.12
CA ILE A 320 26.75 -13.88 -13.90
C ILE A 320 25.42 -14.52 -14.33
N PRO A 321 25.03 -15.69 -13.80
CA PRO A 321 23.72 -16.26 -14.04
C PRO A 321 22.63 -15.39 -13.40
N VAL A 322 21.57 -15.13 -14.16
CA VAL A 322 20.35 -14.45 -13.73
C VAL A 322 19.16 -15.40 -13.88
N SER A 323 18.27 -15.47 -12.88
CA SER A 323 16.99 -16.18 -12.95
C SER A 323 15.86 -15.29 -12.46
N ILE A 324 14.70 -15.37 -13.12
CA ILE A 324 13.46 -14.80 -12.58
C ILE A 324 12.91 -15.79 -11.56
N GLU A 325 12.55 -15.32 -10.37
CA GLU A 325 11.94 -16.13 -9.31
C GLU A 325 10.73 -15.37 -8.74
N GLU A 326 9.62 -16.07 -8.51
CA GLU A 326 8.42 -15.47 -7.90
C GLU A 326 8.63 -15.21 -6.40
N GLU A 327 9.30 -16.13 -5.70
CA GLU A 327 9.61 -16.03 -4.27
C GLU A 327 11.05 -15.54 -4.06
N LEU A 328 11.18 -14.37 -3.43
CA LEU A 328 12.45 -13.74 -3.07
C LEU A 328 12.42 -13.37 -1.59
N PRO A 329 12.45 -14.35 -0.67
CA PRO A 329 12.05 -14.15 0.73
C PRO A 329 12.92 -13.14 1.49
N VAL A 330 14.18 -12.94 1.09
CA VAL A 330 15.04 -11.93 1.72
C VAL A 330 14.68 -10.54 1.21
N LEU A 331 14.40 -10.42 -0.09
CA LEU A 331 13.91 -9.17 -0.68
C LEU A 331 12.50 -8.82 -0.15
N ASP A 332 11.58 -9.79 -0.11
CA ASP A 332 10.21 -9.62 0.39
C ASP A 332 10.20 -9.04 1.81
N LYS A 333 11.00 -9.63 2.70
CA LYS A 333 11.15 -9.15 4.07
C LYS A 333 11.70 -7.72 4.13
N VAL A 334 12.72 -7.42 3.33
CA VAL A 334 13.31 -6.07 3.27
C VAL A 334 12.29 -5.07 2.75
N GLU A 335 11.52 -5.42 1.72
CA GLU A 335 10.49 -4.55 1.16
C GLU A 335 9.38 -4.25 2.17
N GLU A 336 8.89 -5.27 2.89
CA GLU A 336 7.91 -5.10 3.96
C GLU A 336 8.42 -4.19 5.08
N GLU A 337 9.63 -4.44 5.59
CA GLU A 337 10.24 -3.62 6.65
C GLU A 337 10.48 -2.18 6.19
N PHE A 338 11.00 -2.03 4.97
CA PHE A 338 11.28 -0.72 4.39
C PHE A 338 9.99 0.07 4.19
N PHE A 339 8.97 -0.53 3.54
CA PHE A 339 7.67 0.11 3.32
C PHE A 339 6.95 0.45 4.63
N ARG A 340 7.02 -0.45 5.63
CA ARG A 340 6.46 -0.19 6.96
C ARG A 340 7.03 1.09 7.56
N ARG A 341 8.34 1.31 7.46
CA ARG A 341 8.99 2.50 8.02
C ARG A 341 8.46 3.81 7.44
N PHE A 342 8.02 3.83 6.18
CA PHE A 342 7.44 5.02 5.53
C PHE A 342 5.94 5.17 5.76
N SER A 343 5.23 4.07 6.04
CA SER A 343 3.79 4.09 6.33
C SER A 343 3.46 4.36 7.81
N MET A 344 4.48 4.40 8.68
CA MET A 344 4.32 4.71 10.09
C MET A 344 3.98 6.18 10.32
N SER A 345 3.02 6.41 11.20
CA SER A 345 2.72 7.73 11.77
C SER A 345 3.91 8.27 12.58
N GLU A 346 3.98 9.60 12.76
CA GLU A 346 5.01 10.22 13.62
C GLU A 346 5.03 9.62 15.04
N GLU A 347 3.86 9.26 15.59
CA GLU A 347 3.74 8.61 16.89
C GLU A 347 4.35 7.20 16.90
N GLU A 348 4.12 6.42 15.84
CA GLU A 348 4.71 5.07 15.68
C GLU A 348 6.22 5.14 15.45
N GLN A 349 6.70 6.14 14.67
CA GLN A 349 8.13 6.36 14.45
C GLN A 349 8.86 6.69 15.76
N VAL A 350 8.25 7.54 16.59
CA VAL A 350 8.76 7.84 17.94
C VAL A 350 8.72 6.59 18.82
N GLY A 351 7.67 5.77 18.73
CA GLY A 351 7.55 4.50 19.45
C GLY A 351 8.68 3.51 19.12
N GLU A 352 8.93 3.24 17.84
CA GLU A 352 10.01 2.32 17.44
C GLU A 352 11.39 2.87 17.79
N MET A 353 11.59 4.18 17.70
CA MET A 353 12.83 4.81 18.14
C MET A 353 13.03 4.64 19.66
N LEU A 354 11.98 4.79 20.46
CA LEU A 354 12.01 4.55 21.91
C LEU A 354 12.30 3.09 22.24
N ASP A 355 11.73 2.15 21.49
CA ASP A 355 11.99 0.72 21.65
C ASP A 355 13.42 0.34 21.24
N PHE A 356 13.95 0.95 20.19
CA PHE A 356 15.35 0.79 19.80
C PHE A 356 16.29 1.35 20.88
N LEU A 357 16.00 2.54 21.40
CA LEU A 357 16.76 3.14 22.49
C LEU A 357 16.66 2.31 23.78
N SER A 358 15.50 1.76 24.12
CA SER A 358 15.34 0.93 25.31
C SER A 358 16.18 -0.36 25.21
N VAL A 359 16.17 -1.02 24.05
CA VAL A 359 17.01 -2.20 23.78
C VAL A 359 18.50 -1.86 23.87
N LEU A 360 18.93 -0.73 23.30
CA LEU A 360 20.32 -0.28 23.39
C LEU A 360 20.74 0.05 24.83
N MET A 361 19.80 0.58 25.63
CA MET A 361 20.04 0.97 27.02
C MET A 361 19.98 -0.20 28.01
N GLU A 362 19.47 -1.35 27.58
CA GLU A 362 19.52 -2.62 28.33
C GLU A 362 20.84 -3.38 28.13
N GLU A 363 21.57 -3.11 27.04
CA GLU A 363 22.90 -3.65 26.82
C GLU A 363 23.97 -2.78 27.53
N GLU A 364 24.63 -3.33 28.56
CA GLU A 364 25.73 -2.62 29.22
C GLU A 364 26.90 -2.40 28.23
N GLY A 365 27.20 -1.13 27.91
CA GLY A 365 28.50 -0.74 27.33
C GLY A 365 28.50 -0.09 25.94
N ILE A 366 27.39 0.46 25.45
CA ILE A 366 27.36 1.20 24.19
C ILE A 366 27.86 2.64 24.42
N ASP A 367 28.93 3.03 23.73
CA ASP A 367 29.51 4.38 23.78
C ASP A 367 28.87 5.27 22.70
N LEU A 368 28.56 6.52 23.03
CA LEU A 368 27.94 7.47 22.11
C LEU A 368 28.83 7.84 20.92
N ASP A 369 30.15 7.66 21.07
CA ASP A 369 31.13 7.85 19.99
C ASP A 369 31.01 6.79 18.88
N ASP A 370 30.26 5.69 19.09
CA ASP A 370 29.97 4.68 18.07
C ASP A 370 28.75 5.04 17.19
N PHE A 371 28.00 6.09 17.54
CA PHE A 371 26.85 6.54 16.75
C PHE A 371 27.28 7.52 15.64
N PRO A 372 26.64 7.46 14.46
CA PRO A 372 26.78 8.50 13.44
C PRO A 372 26.46 9.89 14.01
N PRO A 373 27.26 10.93 13.72
CA PRO A 373 27.05 12.29 14.25
C PRO A 373 25.64 12.85 13.97
N GLU A 374 25.02 12.41 12.87
CA GLU A 374 23.67 12.79 12.48
C GLU A 374 22.62 12.26 13.47
N LEU A 375 22.78 11.02 13.94
CA LEU A 375 21.91 10.41 14.96
C LEU A 375 22.08 11.10 16.32
N THR A 376 23.31 11.42 16.72
CA THR A 376 23.58 12.13 17.98
C THR A 376 22.89 13.50 18.03
N GLY A 377 22.94 14.24 16.92
CA GLY A 377 22.26 15.54 16.81
C GLY A 377 20.73 15.45 16.81
N GLU A 378 20.15 14.35 16.36
CA GLU A 378 18.70 14.10 16.47
C GLU A 378 18.30 13.72 17.89
N LEU A 379 19.09 12.88 18.57
CA LEU A 379 18.87 12.47 19.96
C LEU A 379 18.91 13.67 20.92
N GLU A 380 19.84 14.62 20.72
CA GLU A 380 19.89 15.87 21.49
C GLU A 380 18.64 16.73 21.29
N LYS A 381 18.12 16.82 20.06
CA LYS A 381 16.87 17.55 19.78
C LYS A 381 15.68 16.90 20.46
N ILE A 382 15.58 15.58 20.43
CA ILE A 382 14.47 14.83 21.05
C ILE A 382 14.44 15.03 22.56
N LEU A 383 15.61 15.02 23.21
CA LEU A 383 15.77 15.39 24.63
C LEU A 383 15.30 16.81 24.92
N GLN A 384 15.72 17.79 24.09
CA GLN A 384 15.31 19.19 24.25
C GLN A 384 13.80 19.41 24.06
N LEU A 385 13.16 18.58 23.24
CA LEU A 385 11.72 18.62 22.99
C LEU A 385 10.90 17.94 24.10
N GLY A 386 11.53 17.21 25.04
CA GLY A 386 10.85 16.58 26.17
C GLY A 386 9.90 15.45 25.78
N LEU A 387 10.17 14.79 24.65
CA LEU A 387 9.32 13.73 24.09
C LEU A 387 9.61 12.34 24.68
N LEU A 388 10.59 12.24 25.58
CA LEU A 388 11.03 10.98 26.18
C LEU A 388 10.36 10.76 27.54
N PRO A 389 10.01 9.52 27.90
CA PRO A 389 9.67 9.16 29.28
C PRO A 389 10.80 9.55 30.25
N GLU A 390 10.47 9.98 31.47
CA GLU A 390 11.45 10.49 32.46
C GLU A 390 12.61 9.50 32.73
N GLU A 391 12.33 8.19 32.73
CA GLU A 391 13.34 7.14 32.91
C GLU A 391 14.34 7.05 31.75
N VAL A 392 13.88 7.33 30.52
CA VAL A 392 14.71 7.32 29.30
C VAL A 392 15.48 8.63 29.18
N ALA A 393 14.82 9.76 29.46
CA ALA A 393 15.42 11.08 29.46
C ALA A 393 16.59 11.18 30.44
N GLY A 394 16.41 10.73 31.69
CA GLY A 394 17.45 10.78 32.71
C GLY A 394 18.70 9.98 32.36
N LYS A 395 18.53 8.78 31.79
CA LYS A 395 19.66 7.95 31.36
C LYS A 395 20.32 8.47 30.07
N MET A 396 19.56 9.04 29.13
CA MET A 396 20.12 9.69 27.96
C MET A 396 20.90 10.96 28.32
N GLU A 397 20.45 11.74 29.31
CA GLU A 397 21.23 12.85 29.88
C GLU A 397 22.53 12.33 30.51
N GLU A 398 22.49 11.24 31.28
CA GLU A 398 23.70 10.63 31.84
C GLU A 398 24.67 10.15 30.74
N LEU A 399 24.17 9.52 29.68
CA LEU A 399 24.96 9.07 28.54
C LEU A 399 25.64 10.25 27.83
N LEU A 400 24.90 11.30 27.44
CA LEU A 400 25.43 12.48 26.73
C LEU A 400 26.44 13.28 27.56
N HIS A 401 26.39 13.20 28.88
CA HIS A 401 27.25 13.95 29.78
C HIS A 401 28.39 13.11 30.40
N SER A 402 28.41 11.79 30.19
CA SER A 402 29.42 10.87 30.75
C SER A 402 30.71 10.81 29.92
N GLY A 403 31.40 11.94 29.80
CA GLY A 403 32.75 11.96 29.26
C GLY A 403 33.75 11.16 30.13
N LYS A 404 34.33 10.11 29.54
CA LYS A 404 35.56 9.34 29.91
C LYS A 404 35.35 7.98 30.61
N LYS A 405 35.56 6.90 29.84
CA LYS A 405 36.60 5.87 30.08
C LYS A 405 36.71 4.86 28.92
N GLN A 406 37.94 4.66 28.45
CA GLN A 406 38.30 3.73 27.37
C GLN A 406 38.18 2.25 27.76
N GLY A 407 37.67 1.44 26.84
CA GLY A 407 37.87 -0.01 26.79
C GLY A 407 37.26 -0.63 25.53
N GLY A 408 38.06 -0.78 24.47
CA GLY A 408 37.58 -1.27 23.17
C GLY A 408 37.17 -2.74 23.16
N LEU A 409 36.02 -3.04 22.56
CA LEU A 409 35.53 -4.38 22.26
C LEU A 409 36.11 -4.90 20.93
N LYS A 410 36.38 -6.21 20.88
CA LYS A 410 36.92 -6.92 19.72
C LYS A 410 35.80 -7.53 18.88
N LYS A 411 36.07 -7.68 17.58
CA LYS A 411 35.17 -8.10 16.49
C LYS A 411 34.72 -9.58 16.53
N SER A 412 34.44 -10.15 17.70
CA SER A 412 34.05 -11.57 17.82
C SER A 412 32.86 -11.88 18.73
N ASP A 413 32.12 -10.87 19.21
CA ASP A 413 31.01 -11.10 20.15
C ASP A 413 29.61 -11.08 19.51
N PHE A 414 29.50 -10.90 18.19
CA PHE A 414 28.25 -11.14 17.48
C PHE A 414 28.02 -12.64 17.28
N LYS A 415 27.48 -13.29 18.30
CA LYS A 415 26.69 -14.52 18.11
C LYS A 415 25.28 -14.10 17.74
N MET A 416 24.77 -14.65 16.65
CA MET A 416 23.35 -14.58 16.31
C MET A 416 22.51 -15.08 17.48
N VAL A 417 21.59 -14.24 17.94
CA VAL A 417 20.40 -14.68 18.67
C VAL A 417 19.25 -14.39 17.74
N GLU A 418 18.64 -15.43 17.16
CA GLU A 418 17.26 -15.32 16.70
C GLU A 418 16.42 -14.88 17.91
N ARG A 419 16.03 -13.61 17.98
CA ARG A 419 14.98 -13.22 18.92
C ARG A 419 13.66 -13.70 18.33
N LYS A 420 13.22 -14.90 18.74
CA LYS A 420 11.78 -15.18 18.81
C LYS A 420 11.16 -14.08 19.67
N SER A 421 10.04 -13.50 19.24
CA SER A 421 9.30 -12.61 20.14
C SER A 421 8.93 -13.45 21.37
N ASN A 422 9.21 -12.95 22.56
CA ASN A 422 8.73 -13.54 23.81
C ASN A 422 7.37 -12.92 24.16
N LEU A 423 6.55 -12.59 23.16
CA LEU A 423 5.25 -11.95 23.40
C LEU A 423 4.16 -13.01 23.47
N SER A 424 3.19 -12.80 24.36
CA SER A 424 1.95 -13.55 24.42
C SER A 424 0.76 -12.61 24.50
N TYR A 425 -0.34 -13.04 23.91
CA TYR A 425 -1.59 -12.28 23.85
C TYR A 425 -2.62 -12.89 24.78
N VAL A 426 -3.21 -12.06 25.65
CA VAL A 426 -4.39 -12.45 26.43
C VAL A 426 -5.63 -11.98 25.68
N LEU A 427 -6.36 -12.91 25.08
CA LEU A 427 -7.53 -12.67 24.25
C LEU A 427 -8.81 -12.99 25.02
N SER A 428 -9.78 -12.08 25.02
CA SER A 428 -11.16 -12.38 25.42
C SER A 428 -11.95 -12.82 24.20
N VAL A 429 -12.49 -14.03 24.23
CA VAL A 429 -13.30 -14.63 23.17
C VAL A 429 -14.71 -14.84 23.70
N SER A 430 -15.72 -14.25 23.05
CA SER A 430 -17.12 -14.25 23.51
C SER A 430 -18.07 -14.67 22.40
N VAL A 431 -18.90 -15.68 22.64
CA VAL A 431 -19.89 -16.16 21.67
C VAL A 431 -21.25 -15.46 21.81
N TYR A 432 -21.68 -15.18 23.05
CA TYR A 432 -22.84 -14.34 23.34
C TYR A 432 -22.68 -13.64 24.69
N ALA A 433 -23.57 -12.69 24.97
CA ALA A 433 -23.52 -11.91 26.20
C ALA A 433 -23.52 -12.83 27.44
N GLY A 434 -22.42 -12.79 28.21
CA GLY A 434 -22.26 -13.58 29.43
C GLY A 434 -21.53 -14.92 29.27
N CYS A 435 -21.20 -15.33 28.04
CA CYS A 435 -20.37 -16.51 27.76
C CYS A 435 -19.06 -16.12 27.05
N TYR A 436 -17.94 -16.20 27.79
CA TYR A 436 -16.62 -15.87 27.28
C TYR A 436 -15.49 -16.70 27.91
N ARG A 437 -14.34 -16.72 27.23
CA ARG A 437 -13.09 -17.32 27.65
C ARG A 437 -11.97 -16.28 27.54
N HIS A 438 -11.06 -16.24 28.50
CA HIS A 438 -9.79 -15.52 28.34
C HIS A 438 -8.70 -16.54 28.05
N ILE A 439 -8.07 -16.43 26.90
CA ILE A 439 -7.05 -17.37 26.41
C ILE A 439 -5.74 -16.60 26.30
N GLN A 440 -4.66 -17.12 26.88
CA GLN A 440 -3.31 -16.64 26.68
C GLN A 440 -2.58 -17.56 25.70
N ILE A 441 -1.94 -16.98 24.69
CA ILE A 441 -1.31 -17.73 23.59
C ILE A 441 -0.06 -16.98 23.09
N SER A 442 0.97 -17.72 22.67
CA SER A 442 2.21 -17.14 22.14
C SER A 442 1.95 -16.28 20.90
N GLY A 443 2.72 -15.21 20.74
CA GLY A 443 2.72 -14.38 19.53
C GLY A 443 3.26 -15.13 18.31
N ASN A 444 4.12 -16.12 18.54
CA ASN A 444 4.63 -17.02 17.51
C ASN A 444 3.60 -18.09 17.08
N SER A 445 2.49 -18.24 17.82
CA SER A 445 1.46 -19.18 17.43
C SER A 445 0.71 -18.71 16.19
N THR A 446 0.20 -19.63 15.40
CA THR A 446 -0.61 -19.31 14.20
C THR A 446 -2.06 -19.00 14.55
N LEU A 447 -2.79 -18.34 13.65
CA LEU A 447 -4.24 -18.19 13.76
C LEU A 447 -4.95 -19.55 13.76
N GLN A 448 -4.38 -20.58 13.12
CA GLN A 448 -4.87 -21.96 13.24
C GLN A 448 -4.71 -22.51 14.66
N GLU A 449 -3.60 -22.25 15.33
CA GLU A 449 -3.43 -22.65 16.73
C GLU A 449 -4.36 -21.86 17.66
N LEU A 450 -4.66 -20.60 17.35
CA LEU A 450 -5.70 -19.85 18.04
C LEU A 450 -7.10 -20.45 17.81
N HIS A 451 -7.42 -20.89 16.59
CA HIS A 451 -8.65 -21.62 16.28
C HIS A 451 -8.78 -22.86 17.16
N ASN A 452 -7.75 -23.71 17.21
CA ASN A 452 -7.72 -24.90 18.07
C ASN A 452 -7.96 -24.54 19.54
N ALA A 453 -7.29 -23.49 20.03
CA ALA A 453 -7.45 -23.03 21.41
C ALA A 453 -8.87 -22.53 21.72
N ILE A 454 -9.55 -21.92 20.74
CA ILE A 454 -10.95 -21.47 20.89
C ILE A 454 -11.88 -22.69 20.91
N GLN A 455 -11.72 -23.63 19.98
CA GLN A 455 -12.51 -24.87 19.90
C GLN A 455 -12.43 -25.65 21.23
N ASP A 456 -11.20 -25.87 21.73
CA ASP A 456 -10.96 -26.51 23.03
C ASP A 456 -11.63 -25.76 24.19
N ALA A 457 -11.55 -24.42 24.20
CA ALA A 457 -12.10 -23.60 25.27
C ALA A 457 -13.63 -23.58 25.31
N PHE A 458 -14.28 -23.82 24.18
CA PHE A 458 -15.74 -23.91 24.05
C PHE A 458 -16.27 -25.34 23.96
N GLN A 459 -15.41 -26.35 23.88
CA GLN A 459 -15.78 -27.77 23.70
C GLN A 459 -16.55 -28.01 22.40
N PHE A 460 -16.10 -27.37 21.33
CA PHE A 460 -16.59 -27.63 19.99
C PHE A 460 -15.66 -28.66 19.31
N ASP A 461 -16.23 -29.45 18.42
CA ASP A 461 -15.52 -30.34 17.51
C ASP A 461 -15.09 -29.55 16.25
N ASP A 462 -13.83 -29.69 15.85
CA ASP A 462 -13.27 -29.03 14.66
C ASP A 462 -13.60 -29.80 13.37
N ASP A 463 -14.86 -29.73 12.96
CA ASP A 463 -15.42 -30.50 11.84
C ASP A 463 -15.78 -29.65 10.59
N HIS A 464 -15.63 -28.33 10.67
CA HIS A 464 -15.98 -27.39 9.60
C HIS A 464 -14.90 -26.33 9.34
N ALA A 465 -15.04 -25.63 8.20
CA ALA A 465 -14.19 -24.51 7.85
C ALA A 465 -14.42 -23.29 8.77
N TYR A 466 -13.42 -22.43 8.88
CA TYR A 466 -13.45 -21.24 9.73
C TYR A 466 -12.73 -20.05 9.10
N GLY A 467 -12.96 -18.86 9.64
CA GLY A 467 -12.31 -17.63 9.22
C GLY A 467 -12.11 -16.63 10.37
N PHE A 468 -10.99 -15.93 10.35
CA PHE A 468 -10.74 -14.76 11.20
C PHE A 468 -10.92 -13.48 10.38
N PHE A 469 -11.59 -12.48 10.94
CA PHE A 469 -11.78 -11.16 10.34
C PHE A 469 -11.24 -10.09 11.29
N MET A 470 -10.01 -9.68 11.02
CA MET A 470 -9.15 -8.85 11.86
C MET A 470 -9.55 -7.36 11.87
N ASP A 471 -10.36 -6.95 10.89
CA ASP A 471 -11.04 -5.65 10.82
C ASP A 471 -12.37 -5.60 11.62
N ASN A 472 -12.69 -6.70 12.32
CA ASN A 472 -13.90 -6.88 13.10
C ASN A 472 -15.21 -6.83 12.29
N LYS A 473 -15.15 -7.14 10.99
CA LYS A 473 -16.32 -7.16 10.10
C LYS A 473 -16.46 -8.54 9.45
N ARG A 474 -17.59 -9.19 9.72
CA ARG A 474 -17.89 -10.53 9.19
C ARG A 474 -17.93 -10.49 7.66
N TRP A 475 -17.35 -11.51 7.02
CA TRP A 475 -17.28 -11.62 5.55
C TRP A 475 -16.61 -10.42 4.88
N SER A 476 -15.69 -9.77 5.59
CA SER A 476 -14.85 -8.74 5.00
C SER A 476 -13.72 -9.40 4.21
N ASP A 477 -13.51 -8.93 2.99
CA ASP A 477 -12.39 -9.34 2.14
C ASP A 477 -11.09 -8.55 2.45
N TRP A 478 -11.14 -7.61 3.40
CA TRP A 478 -10.05 -6.67 3.71
C TRP A 478 -8.94 -7.27 4.59
N ASP A 479 -9.29 -7.80 5.77
CA ASP A 479 -8.31 -8.35 6.72
C ASP A 479 -8.78 -9.70 7.26
N CYS A 480 -8.82 -10.72 6.39
CA CYS A 480 -9.36 -12.04 6.71
C CYS A 480 -8.40 -13.20 6.45
N TYR A 481 -8.53 -14.25 7.27
CA TYR A 481 -7.70 -15.46 7.23
C TYR A 481 -8.59 -16.70 7.37
N TYR A 482 -8.57 -17.59 6.38
CA TYR A 482 -9.44 -18.77 6.34
C TYR A 482 -8.70 -20.06 6.73
N SER A 483 -9.46 -21.08 7.08
CA SER A 483 -8.94 -22.42 7.41
C SER A 483 -8.06 -22.96 6.27
N PRO A 484 -6.93 -23.64 6.56
CA PRO A 484 -6.07 -24.21 5.53
C PRO A 484 -6.85 -25.08 4.54
N GLY A 485 -6.70 -24.79 3.24
CA GLY A 485 -7.36 -25.54 2.17
C GLY A 485 -8.81 -25.13 1.87
N ALA A 486 -9.32 -24.04 2.44
CA ALA A 486 -10.67 -23.53 2.13
C ALA A 486 -10.80 -22.95 0.71
N ASP A 487 -9.73 -22.34 0.17
CA ASP A 487 -9.63 -21.84 -1.22
C ASP A 487 -8.19 -21.39 -1.50
N ASP A 488 -7.69 -21.51 -2.73
CA ASP A 488 -6.32 -21.15 -3.13
C ASP A 488 -6.11 -19.63 -3.28
N GLY A 489 -7.19 -18.84 -3.21
CA GLY A 489 -7.18 -17.38 -3.37
C GLY A 489 -7.13 -16.54 -2.09
N TYR A 490 -7.30 -17.13 -0.90
CA TYR A 490 -7.37 -16.37 0.36
C TYR A 490 -6.20 -16.65 1.32
N ARG A 491 -5.88 -15.67 2.18
CA ARG A 491 -4.84 -15.83 3.22
C ARG A 491 -5.19 -16.97 4.16
N SER A 492 -4.21 -17.83 4.45
CA SER A 492 -4.40 -19.00 5.31
C SER A 492 -4.09 -18.70 6.78
N ALA A 493 -5.00 -19.09 7.66
CA ALA A 493 -4.81 -19.04 9.10
C ALA A 493 -3.63 -19.91 9.60
N GLY A 494 -3.22 -20.93 8.83
CA GLY A 494 -2.08 -21.79 9.19
C GLY A 494 -0.70 -21.18 8.88
N LYS A 495 -0.66 -20.04 8.15
CA LYS A 495 0.60 -19.37 7.76
C LYS A 495 0.84 -18.03 8.46
N CYS A 496 -0.20 -17.46 9.10
CA CYS A 496 -0.13 -16.18 9.79
C CYS A 496 -0.03 -16.40 11.30
N THR A 497 1.03 -15.87 11.90
CA THR A 497 1.21 -15.82 13.36
C THR A 497 0.42 -14.69 14.01
N LEU A 498 0.16 -14.79 15.31
CA LEU A 498 -0.52 -13.73 16.06
C LEU A 498 0.25 -12.40 16.01
N ASP A 499 1.58 -12.43 16.00
CA ASP A 499 2.43 -11.25 15.84
C ASP A 499 2.24 -10.59 14.46
N GLN A 500 2.08 -11.40 13.41
CA GLN A 500 1.83 -10.92 12.05
C GLN A 500 0.39 -10.43 11.85
N ALA A 501 -0.55 -10.81 12.72
CA ALA A 501 -1.97 -10.44 12.62
C ALA A 501 -2.28 -9.02 13.16
N GLY A 502 -1.24 -8.23 13.46
CA GLY A 502 -1.34 -6.84 13.92
C GLY A 502 -2.11 -6.71 15.22
N LEU A 503 -1.88 -7.61 16.18
CA LEU A 503 -2.57 -7.60 17.48
C LEU A 503 -1.97 -6.55 18.42
N CYS A 504 -2.80 -5.61 18.88
CA CYS A 504 -2.46 -4.65 19.91
C CYS A 504 -3.55 -4.61 20.99
N LYS A 505 -3.19 -4.18 22.21
CA LYS A 505 -4.13 -4.10 23.34
C LYS A 505 -5.37 -3.29 22.95
N GLY A 506 -6.55 -3.90 23.09
CA GLY A 506 -7.83 -3.28 22.77
C GLY A 506 -8.37 -3.60 21.37
N LYS A 507 -7.53 -4.11 20.45
CA LYS A 507 -7.96 -4.57 19.12
C LYS A 507 -9.08 -5.59 19.26
N LYS A 508 -10.09 -5.44 18.41
CA LYS A 508 -11.22 -6.37 18.29
C LYS A 508 -11.16 -7.02 16.93
N PHE A 509 -11.57 -8.27 16.86
CA PHE A 509 -11.70 -9.01 15.62
C PHE A 509 -12.78 -10.08 15.78
N LEU A 510 -13.21 -10.67 14.67
CA LEU A 510 -14.18 -11.75 14.67
C LEU A 510 -13.50 -13.07 14.33
N TYR A 511 -13.96 -14.13 14.97
CA TYR A 511 -13.69 -15.51 14.58
C TYR A 511 -15.02 -16.15 14.23
N LEU A 512 -15.13 -16.68 13.01
CA LEU A 512 -16.33 -17.34 12.50
C LEU A 512 -15.99 -18.80 12.24
N PHE A 513 -16.77 -19.69 12.84
CA PHE A 513 -16.65 -21.13 12.67
C PHE A 513 -17.92 -21.67 12.05
N ASP A 514 -17.79 -22.65 11.15
CA ASP A 514 -18.87 -23.22 10.35
C ASP A 514 -19.59 -22.17 9.49
N PHE A 515 -19.35 -22.20 8.17
CA PHE A 515 -19.97 -21.23 7.24
C PHE A 515 -21.45 -21.50 6.97
N GLY A 516 -21.98 -22.66 7.38
CA GLY A 516 -23.40 -22.96 7.35
C GLY A 516 -24.15 -22.32 8.51
N ASP A 517 -23.73 -22.63 9.74
CA ASP A 517 -24.39 -22.15 10.97
C ASP A 517 -23.86 -20.81 11.49
N GLU A 518 -22.75 -20.32 10.94
CA GLU A 518 -22.10 -19.03 11.22
C GLU A 518 -21.84 -18.75 12.72
N TRP A 519 -21.26 -19.70 13.44
CA TRP A 519 -20.85 -19.50 14.83
C TRP A 519 -19.87 -18.32 14.94
N THR A 520 -20.37 -17.20 15.46
CA THR A 520 -19.62 -15.94 15.51
C THR A 520 -19.12 -15.67 16.92
N PHE A 521 -17.79 -15.59 17.06
CA PHE A 521 -17.12 -15.23 18.29
C PHE A 521 -16.51 -13.84 18.17
N GLN A 522 -16.84 -12.98 19.10
CA GLN A 522 -16.21 -11.67 19.27
C GLN A 522 -14.92 -11.82 20.07
N CYS A 523 -13.80 -11.50 19.43
CA CYS A 523 -12.47 -11.50 20.04
C CYS A 523 -12.04 -10.08 20.42
N LYS A 524 -11.30 -9.95 21.52
CA LYS A 524 -10.67 -8.69 21.96
C LYS A 524 -9.35 -8.96 22.66
N VAL A 525 -8.29 -8.28 22.24
CA VAL A 525 -6.99 -8.32 22.94
C VAL A 525 -7.12 -7.54 24.26
N LEU A 526 -6.98 -8.23 25.39
CA LEU A 526 -7.03 -7.63 26.72
C LEU A 526 -5.67 -7.09 27.14
N LYS A 527 -4.61 -7.85 26.86
CA LYS A 527 -3.23 -7.55 27.25
C LYS A 527 -2.26 -8.19 26.26
N VAL A 528 -1.10 -7.54 26.11
CA VAL A 528 0.12 -8.10 25.54
C VAL A 528 1.08 -8.30 26.72
N VAL A 529 1.73 -9.46 26.80
CA VAL A 529 2.61 -9.84 27.90
C VAL A 529 3.96 -10.23 27.33
N GLU A 530 5.05 -9.75 27.91
CA GLU A 530 6.43 -10.12 27.55
C GLU A 530 6.83 -11.43 28.22
N GLU A 531 6.07 -12.48 27.94
CA GLU A 531 6.42 -13.86 28.25
C GLU A 531 6.02 -14.76 27.07
N ASP A 532 6.81 -15.80 26.77
CA ASP A 532 6.40 -16.81 25.79
C ASP A 532 5.42 -17.80 26.46
N THR A 533 4.35 -18.14 25.75
CA THR A 533 3.32 -19.09 26.20
C THR A 533 3.27 -20.26 25.20
N PRO A 534 4.14 -21.28 25.34
CA PRO A 534 4.33 -22.32 24.33
C PRO A 534 3.08 -23.17 24.08
N VAL A 535 2.15 -23.20 25.04
CA VAL A 535 0.87 -23.91 24.94
C VAL A 535 -0.24 -22.96 25.36
N PRO A 536 -1.33 -22.80 24.57
CA PRO A 536 -2.44 -21.94 24.93
C PRO A 536 -3.02 -22.25 26.31
N MET A 537 -3.27 -21.22 27.13
CA MET A 537 -3.79 -21.35 28.49
C MET A 537 -5.11 -20.61 28.65
N ILE A 538 -6.14 -21.28 29.18
CA ILE A 538 -7.39 -20.63 29.55
C ILE A 538 -7.25 -19.99 30.93
N LEU A 539 -7.07 -18.67 30.97
CA LEU A 539 -6.93 -17.90 32.22
C LEU A 539 -8.25 -17.71 32.94
N LYS A 540 -9.38 -17.71 32.21
CA LYS A 540 -10.71 -17.49 32.77
C LYS A 540 -11.81 -18.07 31.89
N SER A 541 -12.80 -18.69 32.53
CA SER A 541 -14.04 -19.12 31.88
C SER A 541 -15.26 -18.54 32.59
N LYS A 542 -16.23 -18.03 31.81
CA LYS A 542 -17.54 -17.58 32.32
C LYS A 542 -18.65 -17.99 31.34
N GLY A 543 -19.77 -18.45 31.88
CA GLY A 543 -20.92 -18.91 31.08
C GLY A 543 -20.74 -20.34 30.57
N LYS A 544 -21.85 -21.08 30.48
CA LYS A 544 -21.87 -22.45 29.91
C LYS A 544 -21.58 -22.34 28.42
N SER A 545 -20.71 -23.20 27.88
CA SER A 545 -20.53 -23.28 26.43
C SER A 545 -21.88 -23.61 25.76
N PRO A 546 -22.19 -23.02 24.59
CA PRO A 546 -23.33 -23.47 23.80
C PRO A 546 -23.15 -24.93 23.37
N GLU A 547 -24.26 -25.62 23.14
CA GLU A 547 -24.25 -26.89 22.41
C GLU A 547 -24.01 -26.57 20.92
N GLN A 548 -23.03 -27.23 20.31
CA GLN A 548 -22.58 -26.92 18.96
C GLN A 548 -23.65 -27.26 17.91
N TYR A 549 -24.22 -28.47 17.99
CA TYR A 549 -25.38 -28.87 17.18
C TYR A 549 -26.36 -29.66 18.06
N PRO A 550 -27.66 -29.30 18.10
CA PRO A 550 -28.66 -30.10 18.78
C PRO A 550 -28.80 -31.47 18.09
N ASN A 551 -28.80 -32.56 18.85
CA ASN A 551 -28.97 -33.89 18.29
C ASN A 551 -30.38 -34.07 17.71
N TRP A 552 -30.51 -34.28 16.40
CA TRP A 552 -31.80 -34.47 15.70
C TRP A 552 -32.35 -35.91 15.82
N GLU A 553 -31.89 -36.69 16.80
CA GLU A 553 -32.41 -38.02 17.12
C GLU A 553 -33.18 -37.99 18.46
N GLU A 554 -34.38 -37.39 18.49
CA GLU A 554 -35.44 -37.67 19.47
C GLU A 554 -36.69 -36.84 19.12
N ASP A 555 -37.37 -37.11 17.99
CA ASP A 555 -38.74 -36.58 17.74
C ASP A 555 -39.53 -37.35 16.65
N TRP A 556 -39.21 -38.63 16.40
CA TRP A 556 -39.96 -39.50 15.47
C TRP A 556 -40.56 -40.77 16.11
N GLU A 557 -40.94 -40.73 17.39
CA GLU A 557 -41.86 -41.73 17.95
C GLU A 557 -42.98 -41.05 18.73
N ASP A 558 -44.03 -40.65 18.00
CA ASP A 558 -45.44 -40.75 18.41
C ASP A 558 -46.35 -40.48 17.19
N GLU A 559 -46.45 -41.47 16.29
CA GLU A 559 -47.66 -41.78 15.51
C GLU A 559 -47.98 -43.29 15.60
#